data_AF-A0A7V5S5P7-F1
#
_entry.id   AF-A0A7V5S5P7-F1
#
_cell.length_a   1.000
_cell.length_b   1.000
_cell.length_c   1.000
_cell.angle_alpha   90.00
_cell.angle_beta   90.00
_cell.angle_gamma   90.00
#
_symmetry.space_group_name_H-M   'P 1'
#
loop_
_entity.id
_entity.type
_entity.pdbx_description
1 polymer ?
#
loop_
_entity_poly.entity_id
_entity_poly.type
_entity_poly.pdbx_seq_one_letter_code
_entity_poly.pdbx_strand_id
1 'polypeptide(L)'
;MATTVQTREDAVKLFREMGLIGAGGAGFPTYFKYLTPTKILIVNAEEGEPGYEADKILLMSQAEAFVEVFAALKKIFGFEQIIIGAKEKDKKLLEPLRERYGFEIRYTPSIYGMGEEKWLTKAVTGLEVPPGKIPLHVGVTVNNVETVYNMYRALFQSKPVTEKYLNVYGEVAKQTVVLAPVGTYLIDILAMIGVDTTRYNKLAVLDGGPLMGDRVNVGEHAVTKKTNGFLVIEAAKYVADQVSLRPLPGQPAPTWDDTLPEAMKKLGLERYLDWHPTPADVLDIRDKVTRVKIFMHQDGPRGKPSIPIVKVGDRVKIGDPIAKPLDGPINDFNLLSVAHHASIDGVVTEVNEKFVRIEKK
;
A
#
# COMPACT_ATOMS: atom_id res chain seq x y z
N MET A 1 -6.47 -25.14 -0.51
CA MET A 1 -7.94 -25.30 -0.55
C MET A 1 -8.51 -23.90 -0.67
N ALA A 2 -9.21 -23.58 -1.76
CA ALA A 2 -9.87 -22.27 -1.89
C ALA A 2 -10.92 -22.12 -0.77
N THR A 3 -10.99 -20.96 -0.12
CA THR A 3 -12.10 -20.70 0.82
C THR A 3 -13.45 -20.87 0.12
N THR A 4 -14.46 -21.26 0.87
CA THR A 4 -15.85 -21.49 0.45
C THR A 4 -16.59 -20.24 -0.05
N VAL A 5 -15.88 -19.15 -0.34
CA VAL A 5 -16.45 -17.89 -0.83
C VAL A 5 -16.96 -18.08 -2.26
N GLN A 6 -18.28 -18.16 -2.40
CA GLN A 6 -18.95 -18.26 -3.70
C GLN A 6 -19.76 -16.99 -4.04
N THR A 7 -20.02 -16.11 -3.07
CA THR A 7 -20.87 -14.92 -3.24
C THR A 7 -20.10 -13.63 -3.03
N ARG A 8 -20.64 -12.53 -3.57
CA ARG A 8 -20.11 -11.18 -3.36
C ARG A 8 -20.19 -10.81 -1.87
N GLU A 9 -21.30 -11.13 -1.23
CA GLU A 9 -21.61 -10.81 0.16
C GLU A 9 -20.61 -11.46 1.11
N ASP A 10 -20.24 -12.72 0.87
CA ASP A 10 -19.23 -13.42 1.66
C ASP A 10 -17.84 -12.83 1.42
N ALA A 11 -17.52 -12.49 0.18
CA ALA A 11 -16.22 -11.90 -0.17
C ALA A 11 -16.02 -10.53 0.48
N VAL A 12 -17.03 -9.66 0.48
CA VAL A 12 -16.91 -8.33 1.12
C VAL A 12 -16.80 -8.43 2.64
N LYS A 13 -17.51 -9.37 3.28
CA LYS A 13 -17.35 -9.64 4.72
C LYS A 13 -15.95 -10.14 5.02
N LEU A 14 -15.48 -11.13 4.26
CA LEU A 14 -14.13 -11.64 4.38
C LEU A 14 -13.08 -10.53 4.22
N PHE A 15 -13.22 -9.65 3.24
CA PHE A 15 -12.26 -8.55 3.03
C PHE A 15 -12.22 -7.58 4.22
N ARG A 16 -13.38 -7.30 4.82
CA ARG A 16 -13.47 -6.47 6.04
C ARG A 16 -12.82 -7.15 7.24
N GLU A 17 -13.10 -8.44 7.42
CA GLU A 17 -12.59 -9.27 8.52
C GLU A 17 -11.11 -9.57 8.39
N MET A 18 -10.57 -9.70 7.17
CA MET A 18 -9.14 -9.94 6.91
C MET A 18 -8.32 -8.64 6.91
N GLY A 19 -8.97 -7.49 7.13
CA GLY A 19 -8.29 -6.22 7.31
C GLY A 19 -7.84 -5.55 6.01
N LEU A 20 -8.49 -5.83 4.88
CA LEU A 20 -8.07 -5.32 3.57
C LEU A 20 -8.45 -3.86 3.37
N ILE A 21 -7.44 -3.06 3.06
CA ILE A 21 -7.56 -1.67 2.65
C ILE A 21 -6.79 -1.45 1.34
N GLY A 22 -7.06 -0.33 0.68
CA GLY A 22 -6.25 0.13 -0.45
C GLY A 22 -4.81 0.38 -0.01
N ALA A 23 -3.91 -0.53 -0.38
CA ALA A 23 -2.50 -0.53 -0.01
C ALA A 23 -1.66 0.53 -0.75
N GLY A 24 -2.23 1.25 -1.73
CA GLY A 24 -1.60 2.35 -2.47
C GLY A 24 -1.60 3.71 -1.77
N GLY A 25 -1.64 3.74 -0.43
CA GLY A 25 -1.38 4.97 0.36
C GLY A 25 -2.62 5.62 0.97
N ALA A 26 -3.75 5.63 0.26
CA ALA A 26 -4.97 6.26 0.76
C ALA A 26 -5.67 5.45 1.86
N GLY A 27 -5.51 4.12 1.88
CA GLY A 27 -6.07 3.25 2.92
C GLY A 27 -7.60 3.09 2.89
N PHE A 28 -8.26 3.35 1.75
CA PHE A 28 -9.72 3.19 1.67
C PHE A 28 -10.13 1.71 1.89
N PRO A 29 -11.11 1.39 2.75
CA PRO A 29 -11.51 0.01 3.00
C PRO A 29 -11.93 -0.72 1.73
N THR A 30 -11.24 -1.82 1.43
CA THR A 30 -11.38 -2.51 0.14
C THR A 30 -12.80 -3.02 -0.03
N TYR A 31 -13.37 -3.66 1.00
CA TYR A 31 -14.71 -4.24 0.94
C TYR A 31 -15.77 -3.23 0.45
N PHE A 32 -15.63 -1.95 0.78
CA PHE A 32 -16.61 -0.92 0.45
C PHE A 32 -16.64 -0.62 -1.05
N LYS A 33 -15.49 -0.70 -1.75
CA LYS A 33 -15.42 -0.57 -3.21
C LYS A 33 -16.19 -1.67 -3.93
N TYR A 34 -16.28 -2.85 -3.31
CA TYR A 34 -16.87 -4.06 -3.87
C TYR A 34 -18.34 -4.28 -3.49
N LEU A 35 -18.93 -3.39 -2.70
CA LEU A 35 -20.38 -3.37 -2.46
C LEU A 35 -21.14 -3.05 -3.75
N THR A 36 -20.57 -2.18 -4.59
CA THR A 36 -21.15 -1.79 -5.88
C THR A 36 -20.51 -2.59 -7.01
N PRO A 37 -21.30 -3.29 -7.85
CA PRO A 37 -20.75 -4.00 -9.00
C PRO A 37 -20.18 -3.04 -10.04
N THR A 38 -19.04 -3.41 -10.60
CA THR A 38 -18.37 -2.71 -11.71
C THR A 38 -17.94 -3.72 -12.76
N LYS A 39 -17.79 -3.28 -14.01
CA LYS A 39 -17.46 -4.16 -15.13
C LYS A 39 -15.96 -4.30 -15.36
N ILE A 40 -15.20 -3.26 -15.02
CA ILE A 40 -13.76 -3.21 -15.24
C ILE A 40 -13.04 -3.09 -13.89
N LEU A 41 -11.99 -3.90 -13.69
CA LEU A 41 -11.02 -3.72 -12.64
C LEU A 41 -9.71 -3.20 -13.25
N ILE A 42 -9.22 -2.07 -12.75
CA ILE A 42 -7.86 -1.61 -13.01
C ILE A 42 -6.99 -1.99 -11.83
N VAL A 43 -5.93 -2.75 -12.10
CA VAL A 43 -4.82 -3.02 -11.20
C VAL A 43 -3.75 -1.95 -11.45
N ASN A 44 -3.68 -0.99 -10.55
CA ASN A 44 -2.81 0.17 -10.65
C ASN A 44 -1.38 -0.21 -10.23
N ALA A 45 -0.50 -0.34 -11.23
CA ALA A 45 0.94 -0.57 -11.12
C ALA A 45 1.75 0.66 -11.56
N GLU A 46 1.15 1.86 -11.48
CA GLU A 46 1.79 3.11 -11.91
C GLU A 46 2.94 3.56 -11.01
N GLU A 47 2.89 3.21 -9.72
CA GLU A 47 3.83 3.65 -8.69
C GLU A 47 4.23 5.12 -8.87
N GLY A 48 3.30 6.02 -8.51
CA GLY A 48 3.41 7.45 -8.82
C GLY A 48 4.68 8.10 -8.27
N GLU A 49 5.09 7.73 -7.05
CA GLU A 49 6.25 8.33 -6.38
C GLU A 49 7.59 7.89 -7.00
N PRO A 50 8.55 8.82 -7.17
CA PRO A 50 9.88 8.47 -7.66
C PRO A 50 10.57 7.45 -6.75
N GLY A 51 11.20 6.44 -7.37
CA GLY A 51 11.91 5.37 -6.67
C GLY A 51 11.02 4.25 -6.16
N TYR A 52 9.70 4.26 -6.41
CA TYR A 52 8.84 3.14 -6.00
C TYR A 52 8.88 2.01 -7.03
N GLU A 53 9.20 0.80 -6.56
CA GLU A 53 9.33 -0.41 -7.39
C GLU A 53 8.68 -1.65 -6.75
N ALA A 54 8.06 -1.49 -5.58
CA ALA A 54 7.55 -2.57 -4.75
C ALA A 54 6.38 -3.32 -5.42
N ASP A 55 5.44 -2.59 -6.03
CA ASP A 55 4.30 -3.19 -6.72
C ASP A 55 4.73 -3.99 -7.95
N LYS A 56 5.71 -3.47 -8.71
CA LYS A 56 6.25 -4.17 -9.89
C LYS A 56 6.96 -5.45 -9.50
N ILE A 57 7.79 -5.42 -8.46
CA ILE A 57 8.41 -6.63 -7.91
C ILE A 57 7.36 -7.63 -7.45
N LEU A 58 6.33 -7.17 -6.75
CA LEU A 58 5.26 -8.04 -6.28
C LEU A 58 4.53 -8.72 -7.45
N LEU A 59 4.19 -7.95 -8.49
CA LEU A 59 3.53 -8.48 -9.68
C LEU A 59 4.39 -9.54 -10.39
N MET A 60 5.69 -9.31 -10.52
CA MET A 60 6.61 -10.27 -11.13
C MET A 60 6.80 -11.53 -10.28
N SER A 61 6.98 -11.36 -8.97
CA SER A 61 7.28 -12.46 -8.05
C SER A 61 6.07 -13.34 -7.74
N GLN A 62 4.85 -12.81 -7.88
CA GLN A 62 3.60 -13.48 -7.53
C GLN A 62 2.65 -13.62 -8.71
N ALA A 63 3.16 -13.61 -9.96
CA ALA A 63 2.32 -13.61 -11.16
C ALA A 63 1.31 -14.77 -11.21
N GLU A 64 1.67 -15.96 -10.73
CA GLU A 64 0.73 -17.10 -10.65
C GLU A 64 -0.44 -16.83 -9.71
N ALA A 65 -0.18 -16.20 -8.55
CA ALA A 65 -1.24 -15.77 -7.63
C ALA A 65 -2.18 -14.74 -8.27
N PHE A 66 -1.65 -13.86 -9.14
CA PHE A 66 -2.47 -12.91 -9.89
C PHE A 66 -3.38 -13.60 -10.92
N VAL A 67 -2.92 -14.66 -11.58
CA VAL A 67 -3.79 -15.47 -12.46
C VAL A 67 -4.98 -16.04 -11.68
N GLU A 68 -4.71 -16.68 -10.53
CA GLU A 68 -5.74 -17.29 -9.70
C GLU A 68 -6.75 -16.25 -9.17
N VAL A 69 -6.25 -15.14 -8.63
CA VAL A 69 -7.13 -14.11 -8.05
C VAL A 69 -7.91 -13.38 -9.13
N PHE A 70 -7.36 -13.13 -10.32
CA PHE A 70 -8.11 -12.53 -11.42
C PHE A 70 -9.28 -13.41 -11.83
N ALA A 71 -9.08 -14.73 -11.94
CA ALA A 71 -10.17 -15.67 -12.23
C ALA A 71 -11.25 -15.64 -11.14
N ALA A 72 -10.86 -15.65 -9.87
CA ALA A 72 -11.80 -15.57 -8.75
C ALA A 72 -12.56 -14.23 -8.72
N LEU A 73 -11.89 -13.10 -8.93
CA LEU A 73 -12.51 -11.79 -8.93
C LEU A 73 -13.54 -11.66 -10.08
N LYS A 74 -13.22 -12.17 -11.28
CA LYS A 74 -14.20 -12.25 -12.39
C LYS A 74 -15.43 -13.05 -11.99
N LYS A 75 -15.24 -14.23 -11.39
CA LYS A 75 -16.35 -15.10 -10.97
C LYS A 75 -17.21 -14.49 -9.85
N ILE A 76 -16.57 -13.96 -8.80
CA ILE A 76 -17.26 -13.46 -7.60
C ILE A 76 -17.95 -12.12 -7.85
N PHE A 77 -17.27 -11.20 -8.55
CA PHE A 77 -17.74 -9.82 -8.69
C PHE A 77 -18.33 -9.52 -10.07
N GLY A 78 -18.12 -10.38 -11.06
CA GLY A 78 -18.65 -10.21 -12.41
C GLY A 78 -17.85 -9.23 -13.28
N PHE A 79 -16.54 -9.08 -13.02
CA PHE A 79 -15.67 -8.28 -13.90
C PHE A 79 -15.59 -8.91 -15.28
N GLU A 80 -15.87 -8.11 -16.30
CA GLU A 80 -15.72 -8.48 -17.71
C GLU A 80 -14.25 -8.30 -18.12
N GLN A 81 -13.57 -7.30 -17.56
CA GLN A 81 -12.19 -6.98 -17.86
C GLN A 81 -11.37 -6.68 -16.60
N ILE A 82 -10.14 -7.17 -16.57
CA ILE A 82 -9.14 -6.84 -15.56
C ILE A 82 -7.89 -6.35 -16.31
N ILE A 83 -7.48 -5.11 -16.06
CA ILE A 83 -6.41 -4.44 -16.78
C ILE A 83 -5.34 -4.00 -15.80
N ILE A 84 -4.08 -4.29 -16.09
CA ILE A 84 -2.93 -3.73 -15.36
C ILE A 84 -2.56 -2.41 -16.04
N GLY A 85 -2.67 -1.30 -15.30
CA GLY A 85 -2.20 0.01 -15.75
C GLY A 85 -0.78 0.24 -15.24
N ALA A 86 0.17 0.49 -16.14
CA ALA A 86 1.58 0.70 -15.81
C ALA A 86 2.22 1.76 -16.73
N LYS A 87 3.37 2.29 -16.35
CA LYS A 87 4.09 3.29 -17.17
C LYS A 87 4.77 2.64 -18.38
N GLU A 88 4.88 3.38 -19.47
CA GLU A 88 5.63 2.98 -20.67
C GLU A 88 7.08 2.59 -20.38
N LYS A 89 7.75 3.26 -19.43
CA LYS A 89 9.12 2.92 -19.05
C LYS A 89 9.26 1.49 -18.51
N ASP A 90 8.21 0.96 -17.88
CA ASP A 90 8.18 -0.36 -17.26
C ASP A 90 7.81 -1.48 -18.27
N LYS A 91 7.57 -1.13 -19.54
CA LYS A 91 7.16 -2.10 -20.58
C LYS A 91 8.11 -3.28 -20.72
N LYS A 92 9.43 -3.04 -20.71
CA LYS A 92 10.42 -4.13 -20.80
C LYS A 92 10.33 -5.10 -19.63
N LEU A 93 9.93 -4.62 -18.46
CA LEU A 93 9.81 -5.41 -17.24
C LEU A 93 8.52 -6.25 -17.23
N LEU A 94 7.43 -5.71 -17.76
CA LEU A 94 6.09 -6.30 -17.62
C LEU A 94 5.63 -7.09 -18.85
N GLU A 95 6.18 -6.85 -20.04
CA GLU A 95 5.81 -7.61 -21.25
C GLU A 95 5.99 -9.14 -21.09
N PRO A 96 7.03 -9.67 -20.41
CA PRO A 96 7.13 -11.11 -20.15
C PRO A 96 5.94 -11.67 -19.37
N LEU A 97 5.31 -10.88 -18.48
CA LEU A 97 4.12 -11.30 -17.75
C LEU A 97 2.89 -11.35 -18.65
N ARG A 98 2.77 -10.41 -19.59
CA ARG A 98 1.71 -10.41 -20.61
C ARG A 98 1.82 -11.64 -21.50
N GLU A 99 3.01 -11.96 -22.00
CA GLU A 99 3.22 -13.11 -22.88
C GLU A 99 2.99 -14.44 -22.16
N ARG A 100 3.54 -14.59 -20.94
CA ARG A 100 3.48 -15.85 -20.20
C ARG A 100 2.13 -16.13 -19.55
N TYR A 101 1.48 -15.11 -18.98
CA TYR A 101 0.26 -15.29 -18.17
C TYR A 101 -1.00 -14.72 -18.85
N GLY A 102 -0.86 -14.12 -20.04
CA GLY A 102 -2.00 -13.54 -20.76
C GLY A 102 -2.59 -12.29 -20.07
N PHE A 103 -1.79 -11.59 -19.27
CA PHE A 103 -2.25 -10.36 -18.61
C PHE A 103 -2.56 -9.26 -19.62
N GLU A 104 -3.69 -8.60 -19.45
CA GLU A 104 -3.99 -7.38 -20.19
C GLU A 104 -3.28 -6.21 -19.52
N ILE A 105 -2.22 -5.70 -20.16
CA ILE A 105 -1.43 -4.57 -19.67
C ILE A 105 -1.61 -3.40 -20.63
N ARG A 106 -1.99 -2.23 -20.10
CA ARG A 106 -2.08 -0.99 -20.86
C ARG A 106 -1.10 0.02 -20.29
N TYR A 107 -0.29 0.58 -21.18
CA TYR A 107 0.78 1.49 -20.80
C TYR A 107 0.32 2.95 -20.85
N THR A 108 0.77 3.75 -19.88
CA THR A 108 0.51 5.18 -19.79
C THR A 108 1.80 5.98 -19.99
N PRO A 109 1.71 7.27 -20.38
CA PRO A 109 2.87 8.15 -20.40
C PRO A 109 3.59 8.15 -19.05
N SER A 110 4.92 8.19 -19.06
CA SER A 110 5.74 8.15 -17.84
C SER A 110 5.77 9.51 -17.12
N ILE A 111 4.58 10.02 -16.77
CA ILE A 111 4.38 11.34 -16.16
C ILE A 111 3.83 11.15 -14.73
N TYR A 112 4.31 11.95 -13.78
CA TYR A 112 3.77 11.96 -12.42
C TYR A 112 2.28 12.33 -12.43
N GLY A 113 1.51 11.70 -11.56
CA GLY A 113 0.06 11.92 -11.47
C GLY A 113 -0.79 10.95 -12.30
N MET A 114 -0.19 10.21 -13.25
CA MET A 114 -0.90 9.15 -13.99
C MET A 114 -1.45 8.04 -13.10
N GLY A 115 -0.86 7.84 -11.91
CA GLY A 115 -1.36 6.93 -10.87
C GLY A 115 -2.63 7.38 -10.16
N GLU A 116 -3.10 8.62 -10.35
CA GLU A 116 -4.38 9.08 -9.81
C GLU A 116 -5.54 8.37 -10.53
N GLU A 117 -6.54 7.95 -9.78
CA GLU A 117 -7.52 6.98 -10.25
C GLU A 117 -8.37 7.45 -11.44
N LYS A 118 -8.62 8.76 -11.59
CA LYS A 118 -9.41 9.31 -12.70
C LYS A 118 -8.56 9.41 -13.95
N TRP A 119 -7.33 9.89 -13.82
CA TRP A 119 -6.38 9.94 -14.93
C TRP A 119 -6.06 8.55 -15.46
N LEU A 120 -5.80 7.60 -14.56
CA LEU A 120 -5.58 6.22 -14.92
C LEU A 120 -6.81 5.61 -15.60
N THR A 121 -8.01 5.86 -15.06
CA THR A 121 -9.25 5.38 -15.68
C THR A 121 -9.38 5.89 -17.11
N LYS A 122 -9.22 7.19 -17.34
CA LYS A 122 -9.29 7.78 -18.68
C LYS A 122 -8.23 7.20 -19.61
N ALA A 123 -6.98 7.11 -19.17
CA ALA A 123 -5.89 6.61 -20.00
C ALA A 123 -6.03 5.13 -20.36
N VAL A 124 -6.48 4.32 -19.41
CA VAL A 124 -6.59 2.87 -19.58
C VAL A 124 -7.86 2.49 -20.30
N THR A 125 -9.03 3.09 -20.00
CA THR A 125 -10.33 2.65 -20.54
C THR A 125 -10.95 3.61 -21.55
N GLY A 126 -10.48 4.85 -21.63
CA GLY A 126 -11.11 5.92 -22.39
C GLY A 126 -12.33 6.56 -21.69
N LEU A 127 -12.73 6.05 -20.52
CA LEU A 127 -13.88 6.57 -19.78
C LEU A 127 -13.48 7.80 -18.94
N GLU A 128 -14.20 8.91 -19.12
CA GLU A 128 -13.99 10.11 -18.31
C GLU A 128 -14.82 10.05 -17.01
N VAL A 129 -14.16 10.28 -15.87
CA VAL A 129 -14.84 10.41 -14.57
C VAL A 129 -15.34 11.84 -14.41
N PRO A 130 -16.67 12.09 -14.28
CA PRO A 130 -17.18 13.45 -14.15
C PRO A 130 -16.65 14.18 -12.91
N PRO A 131 -16.62 15.53 -12.92
CA PRO A 131 -16.25 16.32 -11.75
C PRO A 131 -17.04 15.91 -10.50
N GLY A 132 -16.36 15.80 -9.36
CA GLY A 132 -16.96 15.37 -8.09
C GLY A 132 -17.34 13.88 -8.01
N LYS A 133 -17.15 13.09 -9.06
CA LYS A 133 -17.35 11.63 -9.06
C LYS A 133 -16.04 10.88 -8.90
N ILE A 134 -16.16 9.57 -8.73
CA ILE A 134 -15.07 8.59 -8.58
C ILE A 134 -15.25 7.46 -9.61
N PRO A 135 -14.20 6.68 -9.96
CA PRO A 135 -14.25 5.64 -10.99
C PRO A 135 -15.43 4.66 -10.87
N LEU A 136 -15.87 4.34 -9.65
CA LEU A 136 -17.04 3.48 -9.42
C LEU A 136 -18.31 3.97 -10.16
N HIS A 137 -18.47 5.28 -10.36
CA HIS A 137 -19.62 5.87 -11.05
C HIS A 137 -19.61 5.65 -12.57
N VAL A 138 -18.48 5.27 -13.14
CA VAL A 138 -18.35 4.93 -14.57
C VAL A 138 -18.10 3.43 -14.77
N GLY A 139 -18.42 2.61 -13.76
CA GLY A 139 -18.34 1.16 -13.85
C GLY A 139 -16.91 0.60 -13.75
N VAL A 140 -15.98 1.36 -13.14
CA VAL A 140 -14.57 1.00 -12.99
C VAL A 140 -14.18 0.92 -11.51
N THR A 141 -13.61 -0.20 -11.09
CA THR A 141 -12.93 -0.33 -9.79
C THR A 141 -11.43 -0.18 -10.00
N VAL A 142 -10.76 0.65 -9.22
CA VAL A 142 -9.30 0.80 -9.24
C VAL A 142 -8.71 0.31 -7.93
N ASN A 143 -7.76 -0.63 -7.98
CA ASN A 143 -7.00 -1.11 -6.82
C ASN A 143 -5.51 -1.15 -7.14
N ASN A 144 -4.69 -0.82 -6.15
CA ASN A 144 -3.25 -1.00 -6.20
C ASN A 144 -2.89 -2.51 -6.25
N VAL A 145 -1.73 -2.86 -6.83
CA VAL A 145 -1.25 -4.24 -7.00
C VAL A 145 -1.28 -5.03 -5.68
N GLU A 146 -0.67 -4.51 -4.61
CA GLU A 146 -0.64 -5.17 -3.31
C GLU A 146 -2.03 -5.35 -2.69
N THR A 147 -2.99 -4.47 -3.01
CA THR A 147 -4.38 -4.63 -2.58
C THR A 147 -4.99 -5.90 -3.18
N VAL A 148 -4.75 -6.15 -4.47
CA VAL A 148 -5.25 -7.34 -5.17
C VAL A 148 -4.51 -8.60 -4.71
N TYR A 149 -3.21 -8.52 -4.46
CA TYR A 149 -2.47 -9.62 -3.84
C TYR A 149 -2.98 -9.96 -2.43
N ASN A 150 -3.38 -8.97 -1.64
CA ASN A 150 -4.01 -9.23 -0.35
C ASN A 150 -5.40 -9.89 -0.48
N MET A 151 -6.14 -9.66 -1.57
CA MET A 151 -7.35 -10.44 -1.86
C MET A 151 -7.03 -11.90 -2.14
N TYR A 152 -5.94 -12.18 -2.87
CA TYR A 152 -5.47 -13.55 -3.08
C TYR A 152 -5.15 -14.23 -1.74
N ARG A 153 -4.36 -13.58 -0.89
CA ARG A 153 -3.99 -14.08 0.44
C ARG A 153 -5.24 -14.37 1.29
N ALA A 154 -6.24 -13.50 1.26
CA ALA A 154 -7.51 -13.72 1.96
C ALA A 154 -8.29 -14.92 1.39
N LEU A 155 -8.52 -14.94 0.07
CA LEU A 155 -9.38 -15.94 -0.58
C LEU A 155 -8.76 -17.34 -0.64
N PHE A 156 -7.46 -17.44 -0.86
CA PHE A 156 -6.79 -18.72 -1.15
C PHE A 156 -5.94 -19.23 0.01
N GLN A 157 -5.47 -18.33 0.87
CA GLN A 157 -4.55 -18.69 1.97
C GLN A 157 -5.15 -18.44 3.35
N SER A 158 -6.35 -17.85 3.45
CA SER A 158 -6.96 -17.41 4.72
C SER A 158 -6.02 -16.52 5.54
N LYS A 159 -5.19 -15.72 4.86
CA LYS A 159 -4.21 -14.84 5.50
C LYS A 159 -4.70 -13.39 5.52
N PRO A 160 -4.80 -12.76 6.70
CA PRO A 160 -5.11 -11.35 6.81
C PRO A 160 -3.94 -10.45 6.40
N VAL A 161 -4.17 -9.14 6.33
CA VAL A 161 -3.12 -8.15 6.05
C VAL A 161 -2.24 -7.96 7.29
N THR A 162 -1.12 -8.69 7.30
CA THR A 162 -0.11 -8.70 8.38
C THR A 162 1.28 -8.27 7.92
N GLU A 163 1.50 -8.14 6.61
CA GLU A 163 2.77 -7.76 6.00
C GLU A 163 2.55 -6.64 4.98
N LYS A 164 3.60 -5.88 4.71
CA LYS A 164 3.61 -4.74 3.80
C LYS A 164 4.89 -4.73 2.98
N TYR A 165 4.76 -4.58 1.66
CA TYR A 165 5.85 -4.18 0.79
C TYR A 165 6.02 -2.66 0.83
N LEU A 166 7.22 -2.17 1.05
CA LEU A 166 7.49 -0.73 1.08
C LEU A 166 8.89 -0.40 0.55
N ASN A 167 9.04 0.80 0.01
CA ASN A 167 10.31 1.33 -0.49
C ASN A 167 11.01 2.12 0.62
N VAL A 168 12.31 1.97 0.82
CA VAL A 168 13.10 2.87 1.68
C VAL A 168 14.21 3.46 0.86
N TYR A 169 14.32 4.78 0.85
CA TYR A 169 15.20 5.49 -0.07
C TYR A 169 15.44 6.93 0.39
N GLY A 170 16.34 7.61 -0.28
CA GLY A 170 16.59 9.03 -0.08
C GLY A 170 18.07 9.36 -0.13
N GLU A 171 18.43 10.51 0.42
CA GLU A 171 19.83 10.94 0.52
C GLU A 171 20.61 10.06 1.50
N VAL A 172 19.98 9.74 2.64
CA VAL A 172 20.64 9.03 3.74
C VAL A 172 20.48 7.51 3.60
N ALA A 173 19.36 7.06 3.03
CA ALA A 173 19.05 5.65 2.88
C ALA A 173 19.29 5.15 1.46
N LYS A 174 19.96 4.00 1.33
CA LYS A 174 20.04 3.28 0.07
C LYS A 174 18.66 2.77 -0.32
N GLN A 175 18.28 3.01 -1.57
CA GLN A 175 17.09 2.48 -2.21
C GLN A 175 16.99 0.95 -2.02
N THR A 176 15.94 0.53 -1.31
CA THR A 176 15.69 -0.85 -0.89
C THR A 176 14.18 -1.10 -0.89
N VAL A 177 13.74 -2.23 -1.47
CA VAL A 177 12.37 -2.72 -1.24
C VAL A 177 12.40 -3.66 -0.05
N VAL A 178 11.53 -3.41 0.94
CA VAL A 178 11.45 -4.15 2.19
C VAL A 178 10.10 -4.85 2.27
N LEU A 179 10.11 -6.13 2.64
CA LEU A 179 8.92 -6.85 3.08
C LEU A 179 8.94 -6.93 4.61
N ALA A 180 8.03 -6.19 5.25
CA ALA A 180 7.99 -6.03 6.70
C ALA A 180 6.62 -6.44 7.30
N PRO A 181 6.58 -6.94 8.54
CA PRO A 181 5.35 -7.02 9.31
C PRO A 181 4.69 -5.64 9.48
N VAL A 182 3.37 -5.57 9.41
CA VAL A 182 2.63 -4.35 9.77
C VAL A 182 2.91 -4.01 11.23
N GLY A 183 3.20 -2.75 11.51
CA GLY A 183 3.58 -2.26 12.83
C GLY A 183 5.07 -2.35 13.14
N THR A 184 5.91 -2.81 12.21
CA THR A 184 7.38 -2.74 12.36
C THR A 184 7.80 -1.28 12.56
N TYR A 185 8.62 -1.00 13.56
CA TYR A 185 9.10 0.37 13.81
C TYR A 185 9.99 0.86 12.67
N LEU A 186 9.80 2.12 12.27
CA LEU A 186 10.63 2.77 11.25
C LEU A 186 12.11 2.72 11.63
N ILE A 187 12.44 3.05 12.88
CA ILE A 187 13.83 3.04 13.35
C ILE A 187 14.51 1.66 13.22
N ASP A 188 13.76 0.57 13.42
CA ASP A 188 14.30 -0.78 13.31
C ASP A 188 14.61 -1.10 11.83
N ILE A 189 13.75 -0.68 10.90
CA ILE A 189 13.98 -0.82 9.45
C ILE A 189 15.22 -0.03 9.02
N LEU A 190 15.34 1.23 9.45
CA LEU A 190 16.47 2.10 9.12
C LEU A 190 17.80 1.49 9.58
N ALA A 191 17.84 0.97 10.82
CA ALA A 191 19.01 0.29 11.34
C ALA A 191 19.38 -0.96 10.51
N MET A 192 18.39 -1.76 10.10
CA MET A 192 18.62 -2.98 9.29
C MET A 192 19.19 -2.68 7.89
N ILE A 193 18.88 -1.51 7.32
CA ILE A 193 19.43 -1.07 6.02
C ILE A 193 20.71 -0.23 6.16
N GLY A 194 21.29 -0.15 7.37
CA GLY A 194 22.58 0.48 7.62
C GLY A 194 22.54 2.00 7.84
N VAL A 195 21.37 2.60 8.08
CA VAL A 195 21.26 4.00 8.48
C VAL A 195 21.64 4.15 9.97
N ASP A 196 22.46 5.14 10.31
CA ASP A 196 22.77 5.46 11.71
C ASP A 196 21.54 6.05 12.42
N THR A 197 20.93 5.22 13.27
CA THR A 197 19.74 5.59 14.04
C THR A 197 20.05 6.14 15.43
N THR A 198 21.32 6.18 15.85
CA THR A 198 21.71 6.76 17.15
C THR A 198 21.42 8.26 17.23
N ARG A 199 21.34 8.90 16.06
CA ARG A 199 21.03 10.33 15.90
C ARG A 199 19.76 10.53 15.06
N TYR A 200 18.73 9.71 15.28
CA TYR A 200 17.50 9.77 14.48
C TYR A 200 16.82 11.16 14.49
N ASN A 201 17.08 11.99 15.49
CA ASN A 201 16.63 13.38 15.56
C ASN A 201 17.24 14.29 14.48
N LYS A 202 18.31 13.85 13.83
CA LYS A 202 18.91 14.50 12.66
C LYS A 202 18.31 14.04 11.33
N LEU A 203 17.43 13.06 11.34
CA LEU A 203 16.73 12.60 10.15
C LEU A 203 15.41 13.35 10.02
N ALA A 204 15.04 13.66 8.78
CA ALA A 204 13.66 13.92 8.38
C ALA A 204 13.20 12.74 7.53
N VAL A 205 12.13 12.08 7.96
CA VAL A 205 11.53 10.96 7.25
C VAL A 205 10.10 11.31 6.87
N LEU A 206 9.76 11.07 5.61
CA LEU A 206 8.38 11.12 5.10
C LEU A 206 7.85 9.70 4.95
N ASP A 207 6.65 9.42 5.46
CA ASP A 207 5.88 8.21 5.09
C ASP A 207 5.12 8.54 3.80
N GLY A 208 5.65 8.04 2.68
CA GLY A 208 5.34 8.47 1.32
C GLY A 208 6.60 8.97 0.59
N GLY A 209 6.40 9.59 -0.57
CA GLY A 209 7.47 10.24 -1.33
C GLY A 209 7.48 11.76 -1.14
N PRO A 210 8.33 12.49 -1.89
CA PRO A 210 8.47 13.95 -1.75
C PRO A 210 7.19 14.73 -2.09
N LEU A 211 6.23 14.11 -2.79
CA LEU A 211 5.03 14.77 -3.25
C LEU A 211 3.84 14.59 -2.30
N MET A 212 3.59 13.37 -1.86
CA MET A 212 2.41 13.06 -1.05
C MET A 212 2.73 12.62 0.38
N GLY A 213 4.01 12.48 0.72
CA GLY A 213 4.46 11.97 2.02
C GLY A 213 4.30 12.97 3.16
N ASP A 214 3.87 12.44 4.31
CA ASP A 214 3.75 13.22 5.54
C ASP A 214 4.98 12.99 6.42
N ARG A 215 5.50 14.05 7.05
CA ARG A 215 6.65 13.93 7.96
C ARG A 215 6.24 13.18 9.22
N VAL A 216 7.08 12.23 9.64
CA VAL A 216 6.82 11.37 10.79
C VAL A 216 7.86 11.51 11.90
N ASN A 217 7.48 11.12 13.12
CA ASN A 217 8.42 10.99 14.23
C ASN A 217 9.16 9.65 14.13
N VAL A 218 10.43 9.68 13.74
CA VAL A 218 11.25 8.48 13.48
C VAL A 218 11.28 7.51 14.67
N GLY A 219 11.31 8.02 15.91
CA GLY A 219 11.39 7.19 17.12
C GLY A 219 10.08 6.51 17.52
N GLU A 220 8.93 6.95 16.99
CA GLU A 220 7.60 6.49 17.43
C GLU A 220 6.75 5.89 16.30
N HIS A 221 7.12 6.17 15.04
CA HIS A 221 6.39 5.76 13.86
C HIS A 221 6.66 4.30 13.50
N ALA A 222 5.66 3.67 12.92
CA ALA A 222 5.71 2.27 12.52
C ALA A 222 4.96 2.07 11.20
N VAL A 223 5.34 1.02 10.48
CA VAL A 223 4.74 0.61 9.22
C VAL A 223 3.24 0.40 9.40
N THR A 224 2.44 0.99 8.53
CA THR A 224 1.01 0.74 8.45
C THR A 224 0.68 0.00 7.16
N LYS A 225 -0.55 -0.51 7.05
CA LYS A 225 -1.09 -1.09 5.81
C LYS A 225 -1.11 -0.10 4.63
N LYS A 226 -0.99 1.20 4.89
CA LYS A 226 -0.93 2.27 3.87
C LYS A 226 0.50 2.76 3.57
N THR A 227 1.52 2.32 4.31
CA THR A 227 2.90 2.78 4.11
C THR A 227 3.46 2.19 2.81
N ASN A 228 3.65 3.02 1.78
CA ASN A 228 4.26 2.59 0.51
C ASN A 228 5.77 2.83 0.45
N GLY A 229 6.28 3.73 1.28
CA GLY A 229 7.70 3.91 1.42
C GLY A 229 8.09 5.00 2.39
N PHE A 230 9.39 5.08 2.67
CA PHE A 230 10.00 6.08 3.50
C PHE A 230 11.08 6.83 2.72
N LEU A 231 10.88 8.12 2.53
CA LEU A 231 11.93 9.03 2.06
C LEU A 231 12.75 9.52 3.26
N VAL A 232 14.04 9.19 3.29
CA VAL A 232 14.97 9.46 4.40
C VAL A 232 16.01 10.50 3.96
N ILE A 233 15.97 11.68 4.58
CA ILE A 233 16.88 12.79 4.28
C ILE A 233 17.41 13.42 5.57
N GLU A 234 18.43 14.26 5.44
CA GLU A 234 18.94 15.09 6.53
C GLU A 234 17.89 16.13 6.95
N ALA A 235 17.65 16.27 8.26
CA ALA A 235 16.66 17.21 8.80
C ALA A 235 16.97 18.66 8.42
N ALA A 236 18.25 19.02 8.28
CA ALA A 236 18.68 20.35 7.86
C ALA A 236 18.16 20.71 6.46
N LYS A 237 18.12 19.75 5.53
CA LYS A 237 17.64 19.98 4.16
C LYS A 237 16.11 20.06 4.09
N TYR A 238 15.41 19.26 4.89
CA TYR A 238 13.95 19.36 4.96
C TYR A 238 13.47 20.77 5.33
N VAL A 239 14.14 21.41 6.31
CA VAL A 239 13.79 22.75 6.78
C VAL A 239 14.21 23.84 5.80
N ALA A 240 15.37 23.71 5.16
CA ALA A 240 15.89 24.70 4.22
C ALA A 240 15.09 24.74 2.90
N ASP A 241 14.69 23.58 2.39
CA ASP A 241 14.15 23.46 1.03
C ASP A 241 12.62 23.25 0.99
N GLN A 242 11.93 23.19 2.13
CA GLN A 242 10.50 22.86 2.24
C GLN A 242 10.10 21.67 1.33
N VAL A 243 10.80 20.56 1.50
CA VAL A 243 10.87 19.41 0.58
C VAL A 243 9.51 18.78 0.21
N SER A 244 8.41 19.12 0.89
CA SER A 244 7.07 18.69 0.47
C SER A 244 6.63 19.50 -0.75
N LEU A 245 6.61 18.84 -1.90
CA LEU A 245 6.09 19.37 -3.16
C LEU A 245 4.57 19.20 -3.27
N ARG A 246 3.89 18.97 -2.13
CA ARG A 246 2.47 18.68 -2.13
C ARG A 246 1.73 19.89 -2.73
N PRO A 247 0.95 19.70 -3.81
CA PRO A 247 0.17 20.78 -4.38
C PRO A 247 -0.78 21.35 -3.32
N LEU A 248 -0.93 22.67 -3.30
CA LEU A 248 -1.91 23.32 -2.42
C LEU A 248 -3.33 22.84 -2.78
N PRO A 249 -4.27 22.83 -1.82
CA PRO A 249 -5.65 22.46 -2.11
C PRO A 249 -6.22 23.24 -3.31
N GLY A 250 -6.71 22.51 -4.32
CA GLY A 250 -7.28 23.09 -5.55
C GLY A 250 -6.27 23.37 -6.67
N GLN A 251 -4.97 23.17 -6.44
CA GLN A 251 -3.97 23.20 -7.51
C GLN A 251 -3.85 21.82 -8.17
N PRO A 252 -3.56 21.76 -9.49
CA PRO A 252 -3.26 20.49 -10.15
C PRO A 252 -2.04 19.85 -9.49
N ALA A 253 -2.01 18.52 -9.48
CA ALA A 253 -0.80 17.82 -9.08
C ALA A 253 0.33 18.24 -10.02
N PRO A 254 1.54 18.52 -9.50
CA PRO A 254 2.67 18.86 -10.36
C PRO A 254 2.91 17.69 -11.30
N THR A 255 3.07 17.99 -12.58
CA THR A 255 3.46 16.98 -13.55
C THR A 255 4.95 16.72 -13.46
N TRP A 256 5.41 15.67 -14.14
CA TRP A 256 6.85 15.41 -14.27
C TRP A 256 7.59 16.56 -14.97
N ASP A 257 6.91 17.42 -15.72
CA ASP A 257 7.54 18.47 -16.52
C ASP A 257 7.64 19.83 -15.77
N ASP A 258 6.82 20.07 -14.74
CA ASP A 258 6.67 21.41 -14.18
C ASP A 258 7.61 21.73 -13.00
N THR A 259 7.77 20.81 -12.04
CA THR A 259 8.47 21.12 -10.75
C THR A 259 9.16 19.92 -10.10
N LEU A 260 8.75 18.70 -10.45
CA LEU A 260 9.31 17.48 -9.85
C LEU A 260 10.80 17.25 -10.19
N PRO A 261 11.30 17.51 -11.41
CA PRO A 261 12.72 17.28 -11.74
C PRO A 261 13.68 18.14 -10.92
N GLU A 262 13.34 19.40 -10.67
CA GLU A 262 14.20 20.30 -9.90
C GLU A 262 14.27 19.90 -8.43
N ALA A 263 13.13 19.51 -7.84
CA ALA A 263 13.08 19.02 -6.48
C ALA A 263 13.75 17.64 -6.32
N MET A 264 13.55 16.73 -7.28
CA MET A 264 14.28 15.46 -7.33
C MET A 264 15.79 15.70 -7.40
N LYS A 265 16.25 16.67 -8.20
CA LYS A 265 17.66 17.05 -8.29
C LYS A 265 18.21 17.61 -6.98
N LYS A 266 17.47 18.50 -6.31
CA LYS A 266 17.87 19.04 -4.98
C LYS A 266 18.05 17.93 -3.94
N LEU A 267 17.22 16.90 -4.01
CA LEU A 267 17.25 15.74 -3.13
C LEU A 267 18.15 14.60 -3.64
N GLY A 268 18.76 14.77 -4.81
CA GLY A 268 19.56 13.74 -5.48
C GLY A 268 18.77 12.46 -5.80
N LEU A 269 17.44 12.53 -5.93
CA LEU A 269 16.56 11.39 -6.22
C LEU A 269 16.58 10.97 -7.68
N GLU A 270 17.18 11.77 -8.57
CA GLU A 270 17.38 11.43 -9.99
C GLU A 270 18.09 10.08 -10.18
N ARG A 271 18.95 9.70 -9.22
CA ARG A 271 19.65 8.41 -9.19
C ARG A 271 18.72 7.18 -9.08
N TYR A 272 17.44 7.38 -8.74
CA TYR A 272 16.46 6.32 -8.55
C TYR A 272 15.45 6.21 -9.71
N LEU A 273 15.56 7.05 -10.75
CA LEU A 273 14.61 7.04 -11.87
C LEU A 273 14.69 5.78 -12.73
N ASP A 274 15.89 5.22 -12.85
CA ASP A 274 16.22 4.04 -13.66
C ASP A 274 16.60 2.83 -12.78
N TRP A 275 16.31 2.89 -11.48
CA TRP A 275 16.56 1.77 -10.59
C TRP A 275 15.45 0.73 -10.72
N HIS A 276 15.79 -0.44 -11.24
CA HIS A 276 14.85 -1.55 -11.45
C HIS A 276 15.30 -2.78 -10.67
N PRO A 277 14.86 -2.93 -9.41
CA PRO A 277 15.18 -4.09 -8.61
C PRO A 277 14.48 -5.33 -9.14
N THR A 278 15.10 -6.47 -8.89
CA THR A 278 14.51 -7.78 -9.15
C THR A 278 13.84 -8.31 -7.87
N PRO A 279 12.99 -9.35 -7.99
CA PRO A 279 12.48 -10.05 -6.81
C PRO A 279 13.56 -10.53 -5.82
N ALA A 280 14.78 -10.82 -6.28
CA ALA A 280 15.89 -11.23 -5.43
C ALA A 280 16.44 -10.10 -4.55
N ASP A 281 16.15 -8.84 -4.88
CA ASP A 281 16.63 -7.65 -4.17
C ASP A 281 15.70 -7.23 -3.02
N VAL A 282 14.57 -7.94 -2.82
CA VAL A 282 13.66 -7.65 -1.70
C VAL A 282 14.30 -8.06 -0.39
N LEU A 283 14.47 -7.09 0.51
CA LEU A 283 14.89 -7.34 1.88
C LEU A 283 13.68 -7.81 2.71
N ASP A 284 13.54 -9.13 2.86
CA ASP A 284 12.59 -9.70 3.82
C ASP A 284 13.14 -9.60 5.25
N ILE A 285 12.36 -8.96 6.13
CA ILE A 285 12.72 -8.76 7.54
C ILE A 285 11.72 -9.39 8.50
N ARG A 286 10.73 -10.16 8.02
CA ARG A 286 9.63 -10.68 8.86
C ARG A 286 10.12 -11.54 10.03
N ASP A 287 11.15 -12.33 9.82
CA ASP A 287 11.79 -13.17 10.83
C ASP A 287 12.63 -12.35 11.83
N LYS A 288 13.22 -11.24 11.39
CA LYS A 288 14.11 -10.35 12.18
C LYS A 288 13.37 -9.39 13.11
N VAL A 289 12.11 -9.05 12.82
CA VAL A 289 11.33 -8.11 13.64
C VAL A 289 10.95 -8.75 14.98
N THR A 290 11.28 -8.08 16.08
CA THR A 290 11.02 -8.56 17.46
C THR A 290 9.89 -7.83 18.16
N ARG A 291 9.46 -6.68 17.63
CA ARG A 291 8.40 -5.86 18.20
C ARG A 291 7.61 -5.16 17.11
N VAL A 292 6.32 -4.98 17.34
CA VAL A 292 5.44 -4.21 16.44
C VAL A 292 4.51 -3.31 17.24
N LYS A 293 4.13 -2.18 16.64
CA LYS A 293 3.11 -1.25 17.10
C LYS A 293 2.05 -1.11 15.99
N ILE A 294 0.93 -1.82 16.16
CA ILE A 294 -0.14 -1.87 15.18
C ILE A 294 -1.18 -0.79 15.53
N PHE A 295 -1.32 0.21 14.67
CA PHE A 295 -2.28 1.29 14.87
C PHE A 295 -3.71 0.83 14.58
N MET A 296 -4.66 1.30 15.39
CA MET A 296 -6.09 0.98 15.24
C MET A 296 -6.74 1.76 14.09
N HIS A 297 -6.21 2.93 13.76
CA HIS A 297 -6.65 3.74 12.63
C HIS A 297 -5.67 3.60 11.46
N GLN A 298 -6.09 2.89 10.41
CA GLN A 298 -5.33 2.75 9.16
C GLN A 298 -6.18 2.96 7.90
N ASP A 299 -7.51 3.11 8.08
CA ASP A 299 -8.54 3.17 7.04
C ASP A 299 -8.66 4.55 6.37
N GLY A 300 -7.54 5.20 6.03
CA GLY A 300 -7.54 6.53 5.39
C GLY A 300 -8.24 7.64 6.19
N PRO A 301 -8.35 8.86 5.63
CA PRO A 301 -8.86 10.03 6.37
C PRO A 301 -10.33 9.91 6.81
N ARG A 302 -11.12 9.07 6.13
CA ARG A 302 -12.56 8.88 6.41
C ARG A 302 -12.84 7.64 7.26
N GLY A 303 -11.86 6.77 7.43
CA GLY A 303 -12.00 5.58 8.24
C GLY A 303 -12.11 5.87 9.73
N LYS A 304 -12.55 4.87 10.48
CA LYS A 304 -12.67 4.93 11.93
C LYS A 304 -11.73 3.90 12.57
N PRO A 305 -11.12 4.23 13.72
CA PRO A 305 -10.29 3.28 14.44
C PRO A 305 -11.08 1.99 14.73
N SER A 306 -10.45 0.84 14.49
CA SER A 306 -10.95 -0.46 14.94
C SER A 306 -10.91 -0.56 16.48
N ILE A 307 -11.67 -1.49 17.05
CA ILE A 307 -11.74 -1.69 18.50
C ILE A 307 -10.79 -2.84 18.88
N PRO A 308 -9.75 -2.60 19.72
CA PRO A 308 -8.91 -3.68 20.25
C PRO A 308 -9.75 -4.74 20.99
N ILE A 309 -9.41 -6.02 20.80
CA ILE A 309 -10.10 -7.15 21.44
C ILE A 309 -9.16 -8.03 22.29
N VAL A 310 -7.90 -7.62 22.41
CA VAL A 310 -6.87 -8.29 23.24
C VAL A 310 -6.53 -7.45 24.46
N LYS A 311 -5.89 -8.06 25.45
CA LYS A 311 -5.38 -7.42 26.66
C LYS A 311 -3.88 -7.67 26.83
N VAL A 312 -3.24 -6.80 27.62
CA VAL A 312 -1.83 -6.99 28.00
C VAL A 312 -1.63 -8.36 28.64
N GLY A 313 -0.63 -9.10 28.19
CA GLY A 313 -0.31 -10.46 28.62
C GLY A 313 -0.86 -11.57 27.73
N ASP A 314 -1.79 -11.27 26.81
CA ASP A 314 -2.27 -12.26 25.85
C ASP A 314 -1.14 -12.73 24.93
N ARG A 315 -1.10 -14.05 24.67
CA ARG A 315 -0.23 -14.64 23.66
C ARG A 315 -0.97 -14.68 22.33
N VAL A 316 -0.31 -14.21 21.27
CA VAL A 316 -0.88 -14.14 19.93
C VAL A 316 0.06 -14.78 18.92
N LYS A 317 -0.52 -15.31 17.85
CA LYS A 317 0.13 -15.84 16.66
C LYS A 317 -0.12 -14.95 15.45
N ILE A 318 0.78 -14.99 14.47
CA ILE A 318 0.59 -14.27 13.20
C ILE A 318 -0.78 -14.63 12.61
N GLY A 319 -1.60 -13.61 12.36
CA GLY A 319 -2.94 -13.76 11.82
C GLY A 319 -4.05 -13.81 12.87
N ASP A 320 -3.74 -13.90 14.16
CA ASP A 320 -4.77 -13.81 15.21
C ASP A 320 -5.40 -12.41 15.19
N PRO A 321 -6.74 -12.30 15.28
CA PRO A 321 -7.40 -11.00 15.33
C PRO A 321 -7.09 -10.30 16.65
N ILE A 322 -6.60 -9.05 16.55
CA ILE A 322 -6.27 -8.21 17.72
C ILE A 322 -7.20 -7.00 17.84
N ALA A 323 -7.90 -6.65 16.75
CA ALA A 323 -8.91 -5.61 16.75
C ALA A 323 -10.03 -5.94 15.77
N LYS A 324 -11.27 -5.66 16.16
CA LYS A 324 -12.46 -5.84 15.34
C LYS A 324 -12.86 -4.52 14.64
N PRO A 325 -13.49 -4.57 13.45
CA PRO A 325 -14.12 -3.40 12.86
C PRO A 325 -15.20 -2.81 13.76
N LEU A 326 -15.59 -1.55 13.54
CA LEU A 326 -16.78 -1.00 14.18
C LEU A 326 -18.04 -1.84 13.87
N ASP A 327 -18.90 -2.02 14.87
CA ASP A 327 -20.19 -2.68 14.68
C ASP A 327 -21.13 -1.78 13.84
N GLY A 328 -21.98 -2.37 13.00
CA GLY A 328 -22.96 -1.65 12.18
C GLY A 328 -23.07 -2.18 10.74
N PRO A 329 -23.98 -1.59 9.94
CA PRO A 329 -24.18 -1.99 8.55
C PRO A 329 -22.91 -1.85 7.72
N ILE A 330 -22.56 -2.88 6.96
CA ILE A 330 -21.34 -2.89 6.14
C ILE A 330 -21.35 -1.79 5.06
N ASN A 331 -22.51 -1.29 4.65
CA ASN A 331 -22.65 -0.23 3.66
C ASN A 331 -22.72 1.20 4.26
N ASP A 332 -22.55 1.36 5.59
CA ASP A 332 -22.54 2.68 6.22
C ASP A 332 -21.19 3.38 6.02
N PHE A 333 -21.21 4.45 5.22
CA PHE A 333 -20.03 5.26 4.91
C PHE A 333 -19.44 5.98 6.14
N ASN A 334 -20.19 6.13 7.23
CA ASN A 334 -19.71 6.74 8.48
C ASN A 334 -19.01 5.74 9.40
N LEU A 335 -19.11 4.43 9.12
CA LEU A 335 -18.58 3.33 9.93
C LEU A 335 -17.49 2.54 9.19
N LEU A 336 -16.79 3.19 8.25
CA LEU A 336 -15.68 2.62 7.49
C LEU A 336 -14.55 2.17 8.43
N SER A 337 -14.46 0.86 8.68
CA SER A 337 -13.46 0.27 9.55
C SER A 337 -13.19 -1.19 9.13
N VAL A 338 -11.96 -1.66 9.32
CA VAL A 338 -11.53 -3.04 9.09
C VAL A 338 -10.88 -3.66 10.34
N ALA A 339 -10.68 -4.97 10.33
CA ALA A 339 -10.00 -5.67 11.42
C ALA A 339 -8.47 -5.49 11.34
N HIS A 340 -7.79 -5.65 12.48
CA HIS A 340 -6.33 -5.81 12.53
C HIS A 340 -5.94 -7.11 13.21
N HIS A 341 -4.79 -7.63 12.80
CA HIS A 341 -4.30 -8.94 13.21
C HIS A 341 -2.86 -8.81 13.69
N ALA A 342 -2.46 -9.73 14.57
CA ALA A 342 -1.07 -9.84 14.98
C ALA A 342 -0.19 -10.13 13.75
N SER A 343 0.86 -9.32 13.57
CA SER A 343 1.81 -9.44 12.46
C SER A 343 3.08 -10.18 12.84
N ILE A 344 3.25 -10.48 14.13
CA ILE A 344 4.31 -11.35 14.68
C ILE A 344 3.69 -12.27 15.74
N ASP A 345 4.32 -13.41 15.98
CA ASP A 345 4.11 -14.20 17.18
C ASP A 345 4.67 -13.45 18.39
N GLY A 346 3.97 -13.45 19.52
CA GLY A 346 4.48 -12.79 20.70
C GLY A 346 3.47 -12.65 21.83
N VAL A 347 3.76 -11.69 22.71
CA VAL A 347 2.90 -11.29 23.82
C VAL A 347 2.48 -9.84 23.63
N VAL A 348 1.21 -9.55 23.86
CA VAL A 348 0.69 -8.19 23.88
C VAL A 348 1.27 -7.45 25.09
N THR A 349 2.05 -6.39 24.85
CA THR A 349 2.72 -5.61 25.90
C THR A 349 2.02 -4.29 26.22
N GLU A 350 1.26 -3.75 25.26
CA GLU A 350 0.50 -2.51 25.44
C GLU A 350 -0.77 -2.53 24.59
N VAL A 351 -1.89 -2.05 25.14
CA VAL A 351 -3.16 -1.89 24.42
C VAL A 351 -3.81 -0.58 24.83
N ASN A 352 -4.20 0.23 23.85
CA ASN A 352 -5.07 1.38 24.04
C ASN A 352 -5.91 1.63 22.77
N GLU A 353 -6.75 2.66 22.78
CA GLU A 353 -7.62 3.00 21.65
C GLU A 353 -6.88 3.34 20.34
N LYS A 354 -5.58 3.67 20.41
CA LYS A 354 -4.77 4.10 19.27
C LYS A 354 -3.95 2.97 18.68
N PHE A 355 -3.44 2.05 19.50
CA PHE A 355 -2.58 0.96 19.03
C PHE A 355 -2.52 -0.22 19.99
N VAL A 356 -1.99 -1.33 19.46
CA VAL A 356 -1.58 -2.53 20.19
C VAL A 356 -0.09 -2.76 19.95
N ARG A 357 0.68 -3.04 21.01
CA ARG A 357 2.08 -3.49 20.90
C ARG A 357 2.20 -4.98 21.18
N ILE A 358 3.00 -5.64 20.36
CA ILE A 358 3.33 -7.06 20.49
C ILE A 358 4.84 -7.18 20.47
N GLU A 359 5.39 -8.00 21.37
CA GLU A 359 6.82 -8.30 21.44
C GLU A 359 7.06 -9.81 21.43
N LYS A 360 8.07 -10.26 20.69
CA LYS A 360 8.61 -11.63 20.79
C LYS A 360 9.17 -11.82 22.20
N LYS A 361 8.75 -12.87 22.88
CA LYS A 361 9.28 -13.29 24.17
C LYS A 361 9.87 -14.68 24.09
#